data_AF-A0A922YWR0-F1
#
_entry.id   AF-A0A922YWR0-F1
#
_cell.length_a   1.000
_cell.length_b   1.000
_cell.length_c   1.000
_cell.angle_alpha   90.00
_cell.angle_beta   90.00
_cell.angle_gamma   90.00
#
_symmetry.space_group_name_H-M   'P 1'
#
loop_
_entity.id
_entity.type
_entity.pdbx_description
1 polymer ?
#
loop_
_entity_poly.entity_id
_entity_poly.type
_entity_poly.pdbx_seq_one_letter_code
_entity_poly.pdbx_strand_id
1 'polypeptide(L)'
;MHATMSVDPTDELLPRPEGAEVPLGEVAVRTLCDFAARAGDLDLRFSASPSGQEGVAGHNAVAARRGSAYQRELPLSATWRGLRVQGRADGFDSEARRLEEIKTHRGDPARIKPSQQALHWAQARVYGWMLCDQL
;
A
#
# COMPACT_ATOMS: atom_id res chain seq x y z
N MET A 1 8.48 -14.53 -18.30
CA MET A 1 9.65 -14.07 -17.52
C MET A 1 9.32 -14.23 -16.06
N HIS A 2 9.93 -15.20 -15.40
CA HIS A 2 9.69 -15.56 -14.00
C HIS A 2 10.68 -14.76 -13.15
N ALA A 3 10.25 -13.71 -12.48
CA ALA A 3 11.08 -12.99 -11.51
C ALA A 3 10.96 -13.71 -10.17
N THR A 4 11.86 -14.67 -9.91
CA THR A 4 12.06 -15.23 -8.58
C THR A 4 12.69 -14.15 -7.70
N MET A 5 11.87 -13.51 -6.87
CA MET A 5 12.39 -12.80 -5.69
C MET A 5 12.90 -13.85 -4.72
N SER A 6 14.22 -14.08 -4.71
CA SER A 6 14.88 -14.85 -3.65
C SER A 6 14.81 -14.03 -2.37
N VAL A 7 13.86 -14.35 -1.51
CA VAL A 7 13.91 -13.98 -0.09
C VAL A 7 15.03 -14.80 0.53
N ASP A 8 16.12 -14.14 0.88
CA ASP A 8 17.27 -14.77 1.53
C ASP A 8 16.83 -15.26 2.93
N PRO A 9 16.90 -16.57 3.23
CA PRO A 9 16.39 -17.16 4.47
C PRO A 9 17.21 -16.77 5.71
N THR A 10 18.25 -15.95 5.55
CA THR A 10 19.14 -15.51 6.64
C THR A 10 18.74 -14.17 7.28
N ASP A 11 17.62 -13.55 6.87
CA ASP A 11 17.07 -12.34 7.53
C ASP A 11 16.19 -12.70 8.77
N GLU A 12 16.36 -13.91 9.31
CA GLU A 12 15.80 -14.29 10.61
C GLU A 12 16.66 -13.73 11.75
N LEU A 13 16.00 -12.97 12.62
CA LEU A 13 16.34 -12.76 14.04
C LEU A 13 17.53 -11.83 14.34
N LEU A 14 17.60 -10.66 13.69
CA LEU A 14 18.22 -9.52 14.40
C LEU A 14 17.37 -9.21 15.64
N PRO A 15 17.96 -9.11 16.85
CA PRO A 15 17.21 -8.88 18.07
C PRO A 15 16.41 -7.58 17.94
N ARG A 16 15.11 -7.64 18.25
CA ARG A 16 14.29 -6.43 18.41
C ARG A 16 14.96 -5.59 19.49
N PRO A 17 15.41 -4.35 19.20
CA PRO A 17 15.99 -3.51 20.23
C PRO A 17 14.95 -3.35 21.35
N GLU A 18 15.30 -3.83 22.54
CA GLU A 18 14.49 -3.63 23.74
C GLU A 18 14.58 -2.15 24.14
N GLY A 19 13.48 -1.45 23.91
CA GLY A 19 13.35 -0.03 24.17
C GLY A 19 12.50 0.58 23.05
N ALA A 20 11.45 1.31 23.41
CA ALA A 20 10.70 2.11 22.45
C ALA A 20 11.63 3.20 21.90
N GLU A 21 12.47 2.86 20.92
CA GLU A 21 13.26 3.81 20.16
C GLU A 21 12.29 4.84 19.60
N VAL A 22 12.46 6.10 20.02
CA VAL A 22 11.80 7.22 19.37
C VAL A 22 12.12 7.11 17.88
N PRO A 23 11.12 7.07 16.99
CA PRO A 23 11.39 6.93 15.58
C PRO A 23 12.36 8.03 15.12
N LEU A 24 13.43 7.63 14.42
CA LEU A 24 14.37 8.51 13.73
C LEU A 24 13.65 9.44 12.73
N GLY A 25 12.44 9.05 12.31
CA GLY A 25 11.51 9.89 11.58
C GLY A 25 10.18 9.18 11.32
N GLU A 26 9.25 9.92 10.75
CA GLU A 26 7.96 9.39 10.26
C GLU A 26 7.88 9.50 8.74
N VAL A 27 7.31 8.48 8.10
CA VAL A 27 7.07 8.48 6.66
C VAL A 27 5.68 7.94 6.33
N ALA A 28 5.02 8.57 5.37
CA ALA A 28 3.77 8.04 4.85
C ALA A 28 4.03 6.80 3.99
N VAL A 29 3.17 5.77 4.06
CA VAL A 29 3.24 4.57 3.22
C VAL A 29 3.36 4.93 1.73
N ARG A 30 2.58 5.90 1.27
CA ARG A 30 2.66 6.41 -0.11
C ARG A 30 4.05 6.93 -0.45
N THR A 31 4.62 7.80 0.39
CA THR A 31 5.96 8.37 0.17
C THR A 31 7.03 7.28 0.13
N LEU A 32 6.95 6.31 1.04
CA LEU A 32 7.88 5.19 1.07
C LEU A 32 7.80 4.36 -0.22
N CYS A 33 6.59 4.01 -0.67
CA CYS A 33 6.38 3.24 -1.89
C CYS A 33 6.81 4.03 -3.14
N ASP A 34 6.49 5.32 -3.20
CA ASP A 34 6.89 6.22 -4.29
C ASP A 34 8.41 6.38 -4.41
N PHE A 35 9.15 6.15 -3.32
CA PHE A 35 10.61 6.11 -3.31
C PHE A 35 11.16 4.72 -3.65
N ALA A 36 10.73 3.70 -2.90
CA ALA A 36 11.35 2.37 -2.92
C ALA A 36 10.88 1.47 -4.08
N ALA A 37 9.66 1.67 -4.58
CA ALA A 37 9.07 0.84 -5.64
C ALA A 37 8.97 1.56 -6.99
N ARG A 38 9.56 2.75 -7.11
CA ARG A 38 9.59 3.49 -8.39
C ARG A 38 10.49 2.78 -9.39
N ALA A 39 9.92 2.47 -10.55
CA ALA A 39 10.61 1.81 -11.65
C ALA A 39 10.07 2.29 -12.99
N GLY A 40 10.77 1.96 -14.08
CA GLY A 40 10.38 2.29 -15.45
C GLY A 40 11.06 3.53 -16.02
N ASP A 41 10.59 3.97 -17.18
CA ASP A 41 11.15 5.09 -17.93
C ASP A 41 10.59 6.45 -17.47
N LEU A 42 11.35 7.52 -17.68
CA LEU A 42 10.96 8.93 -17.49
C LEU A 42 9.96 9.40 -18.57
N ASP A 43 8.98 8.55 -18.89
CA ASP A 43 7.94 8.90 -19.85
C ASP A 43 6.88 9.79 -19.20
N LEU A 44 7.08 11.10 -19.34
CA LEU A 44 6.24 12.18 -18.82
C LEU A 44 4.95 12.41 -19.61
N ARG A 45 4.64 11.59 -20.62
CA ARG A 45 3.41 11.76 -21.40
C ARG A 45 2.18 11.64 -20.50
N PHE A 46 1.35 12.66 -20.54
CA PHE A 46 0.14 12.78 -19.73
C PHE A 46 -0.87 11.69 -20.11
N SER A 47 -1.10 10.73 -19.23
CA SER A 47 -2.31 9.90 -19.26
C SER A 47 -3.42 10.62 -18.52
N ALA A 48 -4.58 10.80 -19.15
CA ALA A 48 -5.74 11.38 -18.49
C ALA A 48 -6.03 10.64 -17.18
N SER A 49 -5.80 11.31 -16.06
CA SER A 49 -6.05 10.77 -14.72
C SER A 49 -7.42 11.24 -14.23
N PRO A 50 -8.13 10.46 -13.40
CA PRO A 50 -9.35 10.93 -12.79
C PRO A 50 -9.07 12.18 -11.95
N SER A 51 -10.05 13.06 -11.84
CA SER A 51 -10.00 14.16 -10.87
C SER A 51 -10.00 13.60 -9.45
N GLY A 52 -9.55 14.40 -8.47
CA GLY A 52 -9.63 14.01 -7.06
C GLY A 52 -11.06 13.66 -6.63
N GLN A 53 -12.06 14.36 -7.15
CA GLN A 53 -13.48 14.10 -6.88
C GLN A 53 -13.96 12.77 -7.49
N GLU A 54 -13.57 12.47 -8.72
CA GLU A 54 -13.87 11.18 -9.36
C GLU A 54 -13.19 10.03 -8.59
N GLY A 55 -11.96 10.23 -8.11
CA GLY A 55 -11.28 9.27 -7.25
C GLY A 55 -12.06 9.00 -5.96
N VAL A 56 -12.44 10.04 -5.23
CA VAL A 56 -13.24 9.91 -4.00
C VAL A 56 -14.58 9.23 -4.28
N ALA A 57 -15.27 9.61 -5.36
CA ALA A 57 -16.53 8.99 -5.76
C ALA A 57 -16.36 7.49 -6.05
N GLY A 58 -15.28 7.11 -6.75
CA GLY A 58 -14.93 5.71 -7.01
C GLY A 58 -14.70 4.90 -5.74
N HIS A 59 -13.91 5.41 -4.79
CA HIS A 59 -13.66 4.75 -3.51
C HIS A 59 -14.95 4.59 -2.70
N ASN A 60 -15.78 5.64 -2.66
CA ASN A 60 -17.09 5.60 -2.01
C ASN A 60 -18.02 4.56 -2.63
N ALA A 61 -18.07 4.48 -3.96
CA ALA A 61 -18.93 3.53 -4.66
C ALA A 61 -18.52 2.08 -4.42
N VAL A 62 -17.21 1.78 -4.34
CA VAL A 62 -16.71 0.44 -4.02
C VAL A 62 -17.01 0.08 -2.57
N ALA A 63 -16.71 0.99 -1.63
CA ALA A 63 -16.92 0.75 -0.21
C ALA A 63 -18.40 0.59 0.16
N ALA A 64 -19.31 1.28 -0.52
CA ALA A 64 -20.77 1.15 -0.31
C ALA A 64 -21.31 -0.25 -0.65
N ARG A 65 -20.55 -1.07 -1.40
CA ARG A 65 -20.94 -2.44 -1.76
C ARG A 65 -20.40 -3.49 -0.78
N ARG A 66 -19.71 -3.06 0.29
CA ARG A 66 -19.09 -3.95 1.28
C ARG A 66 -20.06 -4.23 2.43
N GLY A 67 -19.89 -5.37 3.09
CA GLY A 67 -20.73 -5.80 4.21
C GLY A 67 -20.39 -5.12 5.53
N SER A 68 -21.11 -5.48 6.60
CA SER A 68 -20.94 -4.89 7.94
C SER A 68 -19.58 -5.18 8.59
N ALA A 69 -18.92 -6.26 8.18
CA ALA A 69 -17.56 -6.60 8.64
C ALA A 69 -16.47 -5.72 8.00
N TYR A 70 -16.82 -4.87 7.03
CA TYR A 70 -15.87 -4.03 6.31
C TYR A 70 -15.60 -2.72 7.04
N GLN A 71 -14.34 -2.53 7.45
CA GLN A 71 -13.85 -1.27 7.98
C GLN A 71 -13.23 -0.44 6.86
N ARG A 72 -13.70 0.81 6.71
CA ARG A 72 -13.15 1.79 5.76
C ARG A 72 -12.02 2.59 6.39
N GLU A 73 -11.09 3.08 5.56
CA GLU A 73 -10.04 4.03 5.98
C GLU A 73 -9.24 3.51 7.19
N LEU A 74 -8.83 2.24 7.16
CA LEU A 74 -8.17 1.57 8.28
C LEU A 74 -6.80 2.22 8.54
N PRO A 75 -6.59 2.90 9.69
CA PRO A 75 -5.28 3.44 10.03
C PRO A 75 -4.32 2.31 10.38
N LEU A 76 -3.14 2.34 9.77
CA LEU A 76 -2.07 1.37 10.02
C LEU A 76 -0.75 2.10 10.28
N SER A 77 0.02 1.60 11.23
CA SER A 77 1.39 2.05 11.46
C SER A 77 2.26 0.92 11.97
N ALA A 78 3.53 0.95 11.61
CA ALA A 78 4.55 0.06 12.14
C ALA A 78 5.90 0.79 12.19
N THR A 79 6.78 0.36 13.08
CA THR A 79 8.15 0.87 13.17
C THR A 79 9.10 -0.18 12.60
N TRP A 80 9.92 0.22 11.64
CA TRP A 80 10.94 -0.65 11.04
C TRP A 80 12.29 0.06 11.03
N ARG A 81 13.30 -0.53 11.67
CA ARG A 81 14.67 0.02 11.76
C ARG A 81 14.71 1.50 12.15
N GLY A 82 13.94 1.87 13.18
CA GLY A 82 13.84 3.23 13.68
C GLY A 82 12.95 4.17 12.85
N LEU A 83 12.38 3.76 11.71
CA LEU A 83 11.46 4.59 10.93
C LEU A 83 10.00 4.22 11.23
N ARG A 84 9.18 5.18 11.63
CA ARG A 84 7.73 4.97 11.78
C ARG A 84 7.06 5.16 10.42
N VAL A 85 6.54 4.07 9.86
CA VAL A 85 5.78 4.09 8.62
C VAL A 85 4.30 4.07 8.97
N GLN A 86 3.52 5.00 8.41
CA GLN A 86 2.09 5.09 8.70
C GLN A 86 1.25 5.45 7.47
N GLY A 87 -0.02 5.06 7.48
CA GLY A 87 -0.96 5.37 6.42
C GLY A 87 -2.37 4.88 6.74
N ARG A 88 -3.24 4.96 5.74
CA ARG A 88 -4.60 4.41 5.80
C ARG A 88 -4.81 3.51 4.60
N ALA A 89 -5.13 2.25 4.85
CA ALA A 89 -5.63 1.36 3.81
C ALA A 89 -7.09 1.71 3.49
N ASP A 90 -7.52 1.51 2.25
CA ASP A 90 -8.88 1.87 1.83
C ASP A 90 -9.95 1.05 2.58
N GLY A 91 -9.64 -0.21 2.93
CA GLY A 91 -10.37 -0.91 3.96
C GLY A 91 -9.95 -2.35 4.22
N PHE A 92 -10.65 -2.98 5.15
CA PHE A 92 -10.40 -4.35 5.60
C PHE A 92 -11.71 -5.06 5.93
N ASP A 93 -11.87 -6.26 5.40
CA ASP A 93 -12.97 -7.18 5.72
C ASP A 93 -12.45 -8.26 6.68
N SER A 94 -12.90 -8.24 7.92
CA SER A 94 -12.41 -9.15 8.96
C SER A 94 -12.91 -10.59 8.78
N GLU A 95 -14.11 -10.78 8.24
CA GLU A 95 -14.67 -12.10 7.97
C GLU A 95 -13.98 -12.75 6.77
N ALA A 96 -13.75 -11.98 5.71
CA ALA A 96 -13.02 -12.45 4.53
C ALA A 96 -11.49 -12.43 4.71
N ARG A 97 -10.99 -11.86 5.82
CA ARG A 97 -9.55 -11.58 6.08
C ARG A 97 -8.87 -10.89 4.89
N ARG A 98 -9.50 -9.86 4.34
CA ARG A 98 -9.08 -9.20 3.09
C ARG A 98 -8.86 -7.71 3.30
N LEU A 99 -7.63 -7.27 3.06
CA LEU A 99 -7.28 -5.85 2.96
C LEU A 99 -7.45 -5.37 1.51
N GLU A 100 -7.93 -4.13 1.34
CA GLU A 100 -8.15 -3.51 0.04
C GLU A 100 -7.38 -2.19 -0.10
N GLU A 101 -6.82 -1.99 -1.29
CA GLU A 101 -6.22 -0.75 -1.77
C GLU A 101 -6.84 -0.48 -3.16
N ILE A 102 -7.74 0.49 -3.23
CA ILE A 102 -8.61 0.78 -4.36
C ILE A 102 -7.95 1.86 -5.23
N LYS A 103 -8.08 1.73 -6.55
CA LYS A 103 -7.58 2.72 -7.52
C LYS A 103 -8.65 3.03 -8.54
N THR A 104 -8.92 4.32 -8.73
CA THR A 104 -9.78 4.80 -9.81
C THR A 104 -8.91 5.10 -11.03
N HIS A 105 -9.34 4.65 -12.20
CA HIS A 105 -8.66 4.90 -13.48
C HIS A 105 -9.67 5.38 -14.53
N ARG A 106 -9.22 6.26 -15.43
CA ARG A 106 -10.04 6.74 -16.55
C ARG A 106 -9.63 6.01 -17.83
N GLY A 107 -10.59 5.35 -18.47
CA GLY A 107 -10.37 4.56 -19.67
C GLY A 107 -10.08 3.09 -19.35
N ASP A 108 -9.49 2.40 -20.31
CA ASP A 108 -9.22 0.96 -20.22
C ASP A 108 -8.13 0.65 -19.18
N PRO A 109 -8.42 -0.12 -18.11
CA PRO A 109 -7.45 -0.53 -17.09
C PRO A 109 -6.22 -1.27 -17.66
N ALA A 110 -6.34 -1.91 -18.82
CA ALA A 110 -5.20 -2.55 -19.49
C ALA A 110 -4.10 -1.55 -19.90
N ARG A 111 -4.40 -0.24 -19.90
CA ARG A 111 -3.45 0.84 -20.21
C ARG A 111 -2.68 1.35 -19.00
N ILE A 112 -2.96 0.86 -17.79
CA ILE A 112 -2.20 1.25 -16.60
C ILE A 112 -0.76 0.76 -16.76
N LYS A 113 0.21 1.69 -16.70
CA LYS A 113 1.63 1.38 -16.89
C LYS A 113 2.10 0.36 -15.84
N PRO A 114 2.95 -0.63 -16.18
CA PRO A 114 3.47 -1.59 -15.21
C PRO A 114 4.14 -0.94 -13.99
N SER A 115 4.80 0.20 -14.18
CA SER A 115 5.39 0.99 -13.08
C SER A 115 4.33 1.54 -12.11
N GLN A 116 3.19 2.01 -12.60
CA GLN A 116 2.07 2.43 -11.74
C GLN A 116 1.45 1.24 -11.01
N GLN A 117 1.29 0.11 -11.69
CA GLN A 117 0.81 -1.12 -11.05
C GLN A 117 1.75 -1.56 -9.92
N ALA A 118 3.07 -1.49 -10.14
CA ALA A 118 4.06 -1.81 -9.13
C ALA A 118 3.94 -0.92 -7.88
N LEU A 119 3.73 0.39 -8.05
CA LEU A 119 3.47 1.31 -6.94
C LEU A 119 2.20 0.95 -6.17
N HIS A 120 1.10 0.65 -6.88
CA HIS A 120 -0.17 0.25 -6.25
C HIS A 120 -0.01 -1.06 -5.45
N TRP A 121 0.69 -2.05 -6.02
CA TRP A 121 0.99 -3.31 -5.33
C TRP A 121 1.92 -3.10 -4.14
N ALA A 122 2.88 -2.20 -4.22
CA ALA A 122 3.76 -1.89 -3.09
C ALA A 122 2.95 -1.36 -1.89
N GLN A 123 2.01 -0.44 -2.13
CA GLN A 123 1.11 0.07 -1.08
C GLN A 123 0.30 -1.06 -0.43
N ALA A 124 -0.37 -1.89 -1.24
CA ALA A 124 -1.16 -3.01 -0.74
C ALA A 124 -0.32 -4.00 0.08
N ARG A 125 0.93 -4.29 -0.36
CA ARG A 125 1.84 -5.20 0.36
C ARG A 125 2.33 -4.62 1.68
N VAL A 126 2.67 -3.33 1.72
CA VAL A 126 3.10 -2.66 2.96
C VAL A 126 1.95 -2.64 3.97
N TYR A 127 0.73 -2.28 3.55
CA TYR A 127 -0.43 -2.33 4.44
C TYR A 127 -0.76 -3.75 4.88
N GLY A 128 -0.68 -4.74 3.99
CA GLY A 128 -0.87 -6.14 4.34
C GLY A 128 0.14 -6.62 5.40
N TRP A 129 1.41 -6.26 5.26
CA TRP A 129 2.44 -6.56 6.26
C TRP A 129 2.12 -5.89 7.61
N MET A 130 1.80 -4.59 7.63
CA MET A 130 1.42 -3.88 8.87
C MET A 130 0.23 -4.51 9.56
N LEU A 131 -0.77 -4.95 8.79
CA LEU A 131 -1.94 -5.62 9.35
C LEU A 131 -1.56 -6.97 9.96
N CYS A 132 -0.72 -7.76 9.30
CA CYS A 132 -0.23 -9.03 9.85
C CYS A 132 0.59 -8.86 11.14
N ASP A 133 1.32 -7.77 11.30
CA ASP A 133 2.08 -7.48 12.53
C ASP A 133 1.17 -7.12 13.72
N GLN A 134 -0.06 -6.68 13.45
CA GLN A 134 -1.05 -6.28 14.47
C GLN A 134 -2.02 -7.41 14.88
N LEU A 135 -2.10 -8.49 14.10
CA LEU A 135 -2.99 -9.65 14.33
C LEU A 135 -2.27 -10.77 15.09
#